data_AF-A0A8X6TSH5-F1
#
_entry.id   AF-A0A8X6TSH5-F1
#
_cell.length_a   1.000
_cell.length_b   1.000
_cell.length_c   1.000
_cell.angle_alpha   90.00
_cell.angle_beta   90.00
_cell.angle_gamma   90.00
#
_symmetry.space_group_name_H-M   'P 1'
#
loop_
_entity.id
_entity.type
_entity.pdbx_description
1 polymer ?
#
loop_
_entity_poly.entity_id
_entity_poly.type
_entity_poly.pdbx_seq_one_letter_code
_entity_poly.pdbx_strand_id
1 'polypeptide(L)' 'DYTLTLYLNQFWRDERLIFSDENYELTLSGDFAEKIWVPDTFFANDKNSFLHAVTEKNKMVRLKSSGEIAYGMR' A
#
# COMPACT_ATOMS: atom_id res chain seq x y z
N ASP A 1 15.56 -5.82 -23.42
CA ASP A 1 14.63 -6.17 -22.33
C ASP A 1 15.38 -6.24 -21.02
N TYR A 2 14.79 -5.72 -19.95
CA TYR A 2 15.40 -5.69 -18.62
C TYR A 2 14.36 -6.17 -17.60
N THR A 3 14.80 -6.90 -16.58
CA THR A 3 13.97 -7.34 -15.46
C THR A 3 14.29 -6.48 -14.25
N LEU A 4 13.25 -5.90 -13.64
CA LEU A 4 13.36 -5.07 -12.44
C LEU A 4 12.64 -5.77 -11.28
N THR A 5 13.32 -5.87 -10.14
CA THR A 5 12.70 -6.24 -8.87
C THR A 5 12.62 -4.99 -8.00
N LEU A 6 11.41 -4.59 -7.63
CA LEU A 6 11.13 -3.33 -6.93
C LEU A 6 10.36 -3.60 -5.64
N TYR A 7 10.67 -2.86 -4.60
CA TYR A 7 9.78 -2.70 -3.44
C TYR A 7 9.10 -1.35 -3.59
N LEU A 8 7.79 -1.33 -3.77
CA LEU A 8 7.04 -0.09 -3.94
C LEU A 8 6.40 0.29 -2.61
N ASN A 9 6.79 1.45 -2.09
CA ASN A 9 6.19 2.06 -0.90
C ASN A 9 5.42 3.31 -1.32
N GLN A 10 4.15 3.37 -0.96
CA GLN A 10 3.25 4.48 -1.27
C GLN A 10 2.80 5.12 0.04
N PHE A 11 2.71 6.45 0.04
CA PHE A 11 2.31 7.22 1.21
C PHE A 11 1.24 8.22 0.80
N TRP A 12 0.12 8.20 1.50
CA TRP A 12 -0.94 9.20 1.33
C TRP A 12 -1.61 9.48 2.67
N ARG A 13 -2.43 10.53 2.70
CA ARG A 13 -3.24 10.87 3.87
C ARG A 13 -4.71 10.76 3.49
N ASP A 14 -5.49 10.07 4.31
CA ASP A 14 -6.95 9.95 4.18
C ASP A 14 -7.62 10.43 5.46
N GLU A 15 -8.30 11.58 5.39
CA GLU A 15 -8.98 12.18 6.54
C GLU A 15 -10.13 11.31 7.07
N ARG A 16 -10.68 10.42 6.26
CA ARG A 16 -11.78 9.50 6.67
C ARG A 16 -11.30 8.40 7.62
N LEU A 17 -9.99 8.16 7.69
CA LEU A 17 -9.38 7.13 8.54
C LEU A 17 -8.74 7.71 9.82
N ILE A 18 -9.02 8.96 10.16
CA ILE A 18 -8.64 9.55 11.45
C ILE A 18 -9.50 8.91 12.56
N PHE A 19 -8.86 8.40 13.61
CA PHE A 19 -9.56 7.68 14.69
C PHE A 19 -9.18 8.10 16.11
N SER A 20 -8.13 8.90 16.31
CA SER A 20 -7.70 9.38 17.62
C SER A 20 -6.84 10.63 17.48
N ASP A 21 -6.84 11.49 18.50
CA ASP A 21 -5.93 12.64 18.63
C ASP A 21 -4.59 12.27 19.28
N GLU A 22 -4.50 11.07 19.85
CA GLU A 22 -3.27 10.51 20.40
C GLU A 22 -2.43 9.81 19.32
N ASN A 23 -1.10 9.85 19.46
CA ASN A 23 -0.17 9.30 18.47
C ASN A 23 -0.14 7.76 18.49
N TYR A 24 -1.14 7.15 17.84
CA TYR A 24 -1.21 5.71 17.59
C TYR A 24 -0.86 5.35 16.15
N GLU A 25 -0.29 4.15 15.96
CA GLU A 25 -0.03 3.52 14.66
C GLU A 25 -0.56 2.08 14.68
N LEU A 26 -1.36 1.72 13.68
CA LEU A 26 -1.90 0.39 13.47
C LEU A 26 -1.19 -0.25 12.28
N THR A 27 -0.61 -1.43 12.49
CA THR A 27 -0.10 -2.28 11.40
C THR A 27 -1.18 -3.28 11.01
N LEU A 28 -1.64 -3.20 9.77
CA LEU A 28 -2.75 -3.98 9.23
C LEU A 28 -2.23 -4.89 8.10
N SER A 29 -2.86 -6.06 7.95
CA SER A 29 -2.56 -6.98 6.86
C SER A 29 -3.00 -6.40 5.51
N GLY A 30 -2.46 -6.96 4.42
CA GLY A 30 -2.85 -6.63 3.06
C GLY A 30 -4.35 -6.69 2.80
N ASP A 31 -5.07 -7.58 3.48
CA ASP A 31 -6.53 -7.74 3.34
C ASP A 31 -7.30 -6.47 3.76
N PHE A 32 -6.72 -5.64 4.63
CA PHE A 32 -7.33 -4.36 4.98
C PHE A 32 -7.29 -3.36 3.81
N ALA A 33 -6.29 -3.48 2.92
CA ALA A 33 -6.19 -2.63 1.73
C ALA A 33 -7.39 -2.80 0.78
N GLU A 34 -8.09 -3.93 0.82
CA GLU A 34 -9.30 -4.18 0.03
C GLU A 34 -10.53 -3.43 0.57
N LYS A 35 -10.47 -2.95 1.82
CA LYS A 35 -11.59 -2.27 2.50
C LYS A 35 -11.45 -0.75 2.48
N ILE A 36 -10.31 -0.24 2.05
CA ILE A 36 -10.03 1.19 1.99
C ILE A 36 -9.74 1.61 0.56
N TRP A 37 -9.84 2.91 0.29
CA TRP A 37 -9.37 3.42 -0.97
C TRP A 37 -7.84 3.30 -1.03
N VAL A 38 -7.35 2.74 -2.14
CA VAL A 38 -5.94 2.68 -2.49
C VAL A 38 -5.74 3.30 -3.87
N PRO A 39 -4.62 3.98 -4.12
CA PRO A 39 -4.32 4.55 -5.43
C PRO A 39 -4.07 3.44 -6.48
N ASP A 40 -4.70 3.59 -7.65
CA ASP A 40 -4.55 2.69 -8.80
C ASP A 40 -3.23 2.97 -9.55
N THR A 41 -2.10 2.64 -8.92
CA THR A 41 -0.76 2.85 -9.46
C THR A 41 -0.39 1.78 -10.49
N PHE A 42 -0.03 2.20 -11.71
CA PHE A 42 0.38 1.31 -12.81
C PHE A 42 1.66 1.80 -13.50
N PHE A 43 2.41 0.89 -14.14
CA PHE A 43 3.61 1.21 -14.92
C PHE A 43 3.28 1.26 -16.41
N ALA A 44 3.20 2.47 -16.99
CA ALA A 44 2.73 2.67 -18.37
C ALA A 44 3.61 2.03 -19.46
N ASN A 45 4.91 1.85 -19.21
CA ASN A 45 5.88 1.31 -20.18
C ASN A 45 6.18 -0.17 -19.98
N ASP A 46 5.39 -0.82 -19.14
CA ASP A 46 5.58 -2.21 -18.85
C ASP A 46 5.08 -3.08 -20.02
N LYS A 47 5.98 -3.91 -20.56
CA LYS A 47 5.67 -4.84 -21.65
C LYS A 47 5.04 -6.14 -21.14
N ASN A 48 5.33 -6.54 -19.90
CA ASN A 48 4.87 -7.77 -19.24
C ASN A 48 5.25 -7.72 -17.74
N SER A 49 4.51 -7.00 -16.90
CA SER A 49 4.66 -7.10 -15.45
C SER A 49 3.86 -8.29 -15.00
N PHE A 50 4.60 -9.35 -14.70
CA PHE A 50 4.07 -10.36 -13.80
C PHE A 50 4.11 -9.75 -12.41
N LEU A 51 3.02 -9.09 -12.00
CA LEU A 51 2.66 -9.09 -10.58
C LEU A 51 2.52 -10.58 -10.23
N HIS A 52 3.58 -11.19 -9.69
CA HIS A 52 3.55 -12.58 -9.29
C HIS A 52 2.35 -12.75 -8.35
N ALA A 53 1.49 -13.75 -8.55
CA ALA A 53 0.39 -14.04 -7.62
C ALA A 53 0.86 -14.25 -6.15
N VAL A 54 2.17 -14.39 -5.93
CA VAL A 54 2.84 -14.42 -4.62
C VAL A 54 2.96 -13.04 -3.97
N THR A 55 3.03 -11.94 -4.73
CA THR A 55 3.17 -10.56 -4.21
C THR A 55 1.85 -9.94 -3.76
N GLU A 56 0.70 -10.48 -4.18
CA GLU A 56 -0.62 -10.09 -3.66
C GLU A 56 -0.73 -10.31 -2.14
N LYS A 57 0.02 -11.29 -1.60
CA LYS A 57 0.10 -11.58 -0.15
C LYS A 57 1.09 -10.72 0.61
N ASN A 58 2.03 -10.04 -0.05
CA ASN A 58 3.08 -9.25 0.61
C ASN A 58 2.74 -7.75 0.64
N LYS A 59 1.47 -7.45 0.93
CA LYS A 59 0.97 -6.10 1.15
C LYS A 59 0.94 -5.83 2.66
N MET A 60 1.47 -4.69 3.07
CA MET A 60 1.36 -4.19 4.44
C MET A 60 0.81 -2.78 4.42
N VAL A 61 -0.18 -2.50 5.28
CA VAL A 61 -0.72 -1.16 5.48
C VAL A 61 -0.36 -0.73 6.90
N ARG A 62 0.21 0.46 7.06
CA ARG A 62 0.34 1.13 8.36
C ARG A 62 -0.53 2.37 8.34
N LEU A 63 -1.45 2.45 9.29
CA LEU A 63 -2.35 3.59 9.46
C LEU A 63 -1.99 4.31 10.76
N LYS A 64 -1.67 5.59 10.68
CA LYS A 64 -1.56 6.45 11.85
C LYS A 64 -2.90 7.06 12.21
N SER A 65 -3.06 7.34 13.50
CA SER A 65 -4.14 8.12 14.12
C SER A 65 -4.52 9.40 13.36
N SER A 66 -3.54 10.10 12.79
CA SER A 66 -3.71 11.34 12.00
C SER A 66 -4.24 11.14 10.57
N GLY A 67 -4.54 9.89 10.17
CA GLY A 67 -5.00 9.52 8.83
C GLY A 67 -3.86 9.31 7.82
N GLU A 68 -2.60 9.36 8.25
CA GLU A 68 -1.46 9.03 7.38
C GLU A 68 -1.39 7.51 7.16
N ILE A 69 -1.23 7.11 5.89
CA ILE A 69 -1.18 5.72 5.48
C ILE A 69 0.15 5.46 4.76
N ALA A 70 0.82 4.39 5.17
CA ALA A 70 1.96 3.82 4.46
C ALA A 70 1.57 2.43 3.93
N TYR A 71 1.73 2.23 2.63
CA TYR A 71 1.40 0.98 1.94
C TYR A 71 2.64 0.44 1.25
N GLY A 72 3.10 -0.73 1.70
CA GLY A 72 4.23 -1.43 1.11
C GLY A 72 3.77 -2.63 0.30
N MET A 73 4.33 -2.77 -0.90
CA MET A 73 4.25 -4.00 -1.70
C MET A 73 5.66 -4.42 -2.13
N ARG A 74 5.88 -5.74 -2.09
CA ARG A 74 7.08 -6.40 -2.64
C ARG A 74 6.74 -7.03 -3.98
#